data_AF-D1VS28-F1
#
_entry.id   AF-D1VS28-F1
#
_cell.length_a   1.000
_cell.length_b   1.000
_cell.length_c   1.000
_cell.angle_alpha   90.00
_cell.angle_beta   90.00
_cell.angle_gamma   90.00
#
_symmetry.space_group_name_H-M   'P 1'
#
loop_
_entity.id
_entity.type
_entity.pdbx_description
1 polymer ?
#
loop_
_entity_poly.entity_id
_entity_poly.type
_entity_poly.pdbx_seq_one_letter_code
_entity_poly.pdbx_strand_id
1 'polypeptide(L)' 'MSDVVLYSEDKNWIYFIESVTSVGAMELKRIKEIEEMTENVSAGKIYVTAFLDFKTFKKFS' A
#
# COMPACT_ATOMS: atom_id res chain seq x y z
N MET A 1 -1.97 -5.32 8.57
CA MET A 1 -1.59 -6.08 7.36
C MET A 1 -2.31 -5.41 6.21
N SER A 2 -1.68 -5.20 5.04
CA SER A 2 -2.38 -4.58 3.90
C SER A 2 -3.55 -5.46 3.46
N ASP A 3 -4.66 -4.85 3.04
CA ASP A 3 -5.88 -5.57 2.67
C ASP A 3 -5.64 -6.53 1.51
N VAL A 4 -4.82 -6.09 0.54
CA VAL A 4 -4.47 -6.88 -0.65
C VAL A 4 -2.98 -6.74 -0.93
N VAL A 5 -2.34 -7.86 -1.26
CA VAL A 5 -0.95 -7.92 -1.73
C VAL A 5 -0.90 -8.61 -3.09
N LEU A 6 -0.32 -7.96 -4.09
CA LEU A 6 -0.15 -8.51 -5.44
C LEU A 6 1.32 -8.55 -5.83
N TYR A 7 1.76 -9.63 -6.47
CA TYR A 7 3.09 -9.73 -7.07
C TYR A 7 2.99 -9.73 -8.59
N SER A 8 3.78 -8.88 -9.25
CA SER A 8 3.91 -8.78 -10.70
C SER A 8 5.27 -9.30 -11.08
N GLU A 9 5.32 -10.53 -11.60
CA GLU A 9 6.56 -11.24 -11.92
C GLU A 9 7.36 -10.55 -13.03
N ASP A 10 6.67 -10.06 -14.05
CA ASP A 10 7.24 -9.32 -15.19
C ASP A 10 8.05 -8.09 -14.78
N LYS A 11 7.65 -7.41 -13.70
CA LYS A 11 8.32 -6.21 -13.17
C LYS A 11 9.14 -6.49 -11.91
N ASN A 12 9.02 -7.68 -11.34
CA ASN A 12 9.48 -8.00 -10.00
C ASN A 12 9.01 -6.95 -8.96
N TRP A 13 7.71 -6.64 -8.94
CA TRP A 13 7.11 -5.66 -8.01
C TRP A 13 6.08 -6.31 -7.09
N ILE A 14 6.04 -5.87 -5.84
CA ILE A 14 5.00 -6.19 -4.86
C ILE A 14 4.19 -4.93 -4.59
N TYR A 15 2.88 -5.02 -4.80
CA TYR A 15 1.92 -3.96 -4.53
C TYR A 15 1.25 -4.24 -3.18
N PHE A 16 1.36 -3.27 -2.27
CA PHE A 16 0.67 -3.22 -1.00
C PHE A 16 -0.52 -2.28 -1.15
N ILE A 17 -1.72 -2.83 -1.27
CA ILE A 17 -2.94 -2.08 -1.54
C ILE A 17 -3.77 -2.03 -0.26
N GLU A 18 -4.12 -0.82 0.16
CA GLU A 18 -4.91 -0.59 1.38
C GLU A 18 -6.12 0.28 1.05
N SER A 19 -7.30 -0.21 1.43
CA SER A 19 -8.56 0.49 1.19
C SER A 19 -8.81 1.52 2.30
N VAL A 20 -9.09 2.75 1.92
CA VAL A 20 -9.44 3.79 2.90
C VAL A 20 -10.82 3.49 3.46
N THR A 21 -10.83 3.18 4.74
CA THR A 21 -12.02 3.01 5.56
C THR A 21 -12.11 4.16 6.57
N SER A 22 -12.90 4.00 7.64
CA SER A 22 -12.97 4.98 8.73
C SER A 22 -11.65 5.19 9.48
N VAL A 23 -10.69 4.28 9.32
CA VAL A 23 -9.41 4.29 10.05
C VAL A 23 -8.35 5.20 9.39
N GLY A 24 -8.62 5.71 8.19
CA GLY A 24 -7.76 6.68 7.48
C GLY A 24 -6.85 6.03 6.43
N ALA A 25 -5.99 6.86 5.81
CA ALA A 25 -5.01 6.42 4.80
C ALA A 25 -3.76 5.80 5.44
N MET A 26 -2.93 5.15 4.63
CA MET A 26 -1.68 4.53 5.07
C MET A 26 -0.71 5.56 5.69
N GLU A 27 -0.35 5.38 6.96
CA GLU A 27 0.59 6.27 7.65
C GLU A 27 2.06 5.88 7.42
N LEU A 28 2.98 6.84 7.61
CA LEU A 28 4.44 6.65 7.54
C LEU A 28 4.96 5.48 8.39
N LYS A 29 4.35 5.24 9.57
CA LYS A 29 4.71 4.11 10.43
C LYS A 29 4.44 2.77 9.72
N ARG A 30 3.33 2.66 9.01
CA ARG A 30 2.92 1.45 8.29
C ARG A 30 3.88 1.13 7.16
N ILE A 31 4.34 2.15 6.43
CA ILE A 31 5.36 1.99 5.38
C ILE A 31 6.65 1.42 5.97
N LYS A 32 7.14 1.98 7.08
CA LYS A 32 8.35 1.49 7.76
C LYS A 32 8.23 0.03 8.22
N GLU A 33 7.10 -0.34 8.84
CA GLU A 33 6.85 -1.73 9.23
C GLU A 33 6.93 -2.69 8.03
N ILE A 34 6.37 -2.29 6.88
CA ILE A 34 6.44 -3.10 5.66
C ILE A 34 7.86 -3.15 5.12
N GLU A 35 8.60 -2.05 5.14
CA GLU A 35 10.01 -2.01 4.72
C GLU A 35 10.87 -2.95 5.58
N GLU A 36 10.71 -2.92 6.90
CA GLU A 36 11.40 -3.81 7.84
C GLU A 36 11.04 -5.29 7.59
N MET A 37 9.76 -5.60 7.41
CA MET A 37 9.31 -6.97 7.10
C MET A 37 9.81 -7.48 5.74
N THR A 38 10.19 -6.58 4.83
CA THR A 38 10.58 -6.90 3.44
C THR A 38 12.01 -6.50 3.12
N GLU A 39 12.85 -6.36 4.14
CA GLU A 39 14.26 -5.95 4.03
C GLU A 39 15.06 -6.83 3.06
N ASN A 40 14.77 -8.14 3.02
CA ASN A 40 15.47 -9.13 2.19
C ASN A 40 14.77 -9.45 0.87
N VAL A 41 13.71 -8.70 0.54
CA VAL A 41 12.94 -8.89 -0.69
C VAL A 41 13.52 -8.02 -1.80
N SER A 42 13.94 -8.65 -2.90
CA SER A 42 14.50 -7.95 -4.06
C SER A 42 13.47 -7.21 -4.92
N ALA A 43 12.19 -7.57 -4.77
CA ALA A 43 11.11 -6.94 -5.50
C ALA A 43 10.93 -5.47 -5.08
N GLY A 44 10.61 -4.61 -6.06
CA GLY A 44 10.23 -3.22 -5.80
C GLY A 44 8.93 -3.16 -5.01
N LYS A 45 8.86 -2.27 -4.00
CA LYS A 45 7.69 -2.11 -3.14
C LYS A 45 6.86 -0.92 -3.64
N ILE A 46 5.59 -1.16 -3.98
CA ILE A 46 4.65 -0.15 -4.44
C ILE A 46 3.52 -0.05 -3.41
N TYR A 47 3.26 1.15 -2.91
CA TYR A 47 2.20 1.41 -1.93
C TYR A 47 1.03 2.11 -2.60
N VAL A 48 -0.16 1.54 -2.46
CA VAL A 48 -1.38 2.04 -3.11
C VAL A 48 -2.45 2.26 -2.06
N THR A 49 -2.97 3.48 -2.00
CA THR A 49 -4.15 3.81 -1.21
C THR A 49 -5.38 3.81 -2.13
N ALA A 50 -6.29 2.87 -1.91
CA ALA A 50 -7.51 2.72 -2.70
C ALA A 50 -8.67 3.46 -2.03
N PHE A 51 -9.44 4.21 -2.81
CA PHE A 51 -10.61 4.95 -2.33
C PHE A 51 -11.86 4.44 -3.04
N LEU A 52 -13.00 4.42 -2.34
CA LEU A 52 -14.28 4.01 -2.91
C LEU A 52 -14.66 4.88 -4.12
N ASP A 53 -14.41 6.19 -4.03
CA ASP A 53 -14.66 7.15 -5.09
C ASP A 53 -13.70 8.35 -5.04
N PHE A 54 -13.69 9.12 -6.14
CA PHE A 54 -12.89 10.35 -6.26
C PHE A 54 -13.27 11.41 -5.22
N LYS A 55 -14.52 11.45 -4.76
CA LYS A 55 -14.98 12.43 -3.77
C LYS A 55 -14.32 12.18 -2.41
N THR A 56 -14.16 10.92 -2.05
CA THR A 56 -13.50 10.45 -0.84
C THR A 56 -12.01 10.70 -0.93
N PHE A 57 -11.38 10.35 -2.06
CA PHE A 57 -9.98 10.66 -2.34
C PHE A 57 -9.64 12.13 -2.09
N LYS A 58 -10.46 13.06 -2.60
CA LYS A 58 -10.25 14.51 -2.46
C LYS A 58 -10.21 15.02 -1.01
N LYS A 59 -10.68 14.26 -0.02
CA LYS A 59 -10.60 14.63 1.40
C LYS A 59 -9.22 14.39 2.00
N PHE A 60 -8.39 13.58 1.32
CA PHE A 60 -7.07 13.14 1.77
C PHE A 60 -5.94 13.63 0.87
N SER A 61 -6.25 14.43 -0.17
CA SER A 61 -5.32 14.98 -1.17
C SER A 61 -5.03 16.45 -0.97
#